data_AF-A0A917SKM2-F1
#
_entry.id   AF-A0A917SKM2-F1
#
_cell.length_a   1.000
_cell.length_b   1.000
_cell.length_c   1.000
_cell.angle_alpha   90.00
_cell.angle_beta   90.00
_cell.angle_gamma   90.00
#
_symmetry.space_group_name_H-M   'P 1'
#
loop_
_entity.id
_entity.type
_entity.pdbx_description
1 polymer ?
#
loop_
_entity_poly.entity_id
_entity_poly.type
_entity_poly.pdbx_seq_one_letter_code
_entity_poly.pdbx_strand_id
1 'polypeptide(L)'
;MRFSDPDEVVVGHDALDAKAQRILDDAPGFVFSPAGPVRVNQDLGYLAWAFGPEGGPAVVRGLDIALIEDGLIGRVYTLLTD
;
A
#
# COMPACT_ATOMS: atom_id res chain seq x y z
N MET A 1 -6.84 -11.27 -5.39
CA MET A 1 -6.38 -9.96 -4.91
C MET A 1 -7.02 -8.83 -5.73
N ARG A 2 -7.73 -7.91 -5.06
CA ARG A 2 -8.23 -6.64 -5.60
C ARG A 2 -7.62 -5.50 -4.78
N PHE A 3 -6.94 -4.59 -5.45
CA PHE A 3 -6.35 -3.39 -4.84
C PHE A 3 -7.14 -2.16 -5.29
N SER A 4 -7.38 -1.24 -4.37
CA SER A 4 -8.06 0.03 -4.63
C SER A 4 -7.31 1.15 -3.92
N ASP A 5 -6.93 2.19 -4.65
CA ASP A 5 -6.47 3.46 -4.10
C ASP A 5 -7.38 4.60 -4.62
N PRO A 6 -7.09 5.87 -4.32
CA PRO A 6 -7.91 6.98 -4.80
C PRO A 6 -7.97 7.13 -6.33
N ASP A 7 -6.97 6.62 -7.06
CA ASP A 7 -6.84 6.85 -8.50
C ASP A 7 -7.44 5.72 -9.33
N GLU A 8 -7.30 4.46 -8.88
CA GLU A 8 -7.76 3.31 -9.64
C GLU A 8 -8.05 2.07 -8.78
N VAL A 9 -8.70 1.11 -9.44
CA VAL A 9 -8.86 -0.26 -8.96
C VAL A 9 -8.13 -1.20 -9.91
N VAL A 10 -7.24 -2.03 -9.36
CA VAL A 10 -6.57 -3.10 -10.11
C VAL A 10 -6.92 -4.48 -9.54
N VAL A 11 -7.02 -5.48 -10.41
CA VAL A 11 -7.45 -6.85 -10.04
C VAL A 11 -6.48 -7.87 -10.62
N GLY A 12 -6.05 -8.81 -9.78
CA GLY A 12 -5.06 -9.84 -10.14
C GLY A 12 -3.63 -9.43 -9.81
N HIS A 13 -2.74 -10.41 -9.66
CA HIS A 13 -1.35 -10.17 -9.24
C HIS A 13 -0.56 -9.41 -10.31
N ASP A 14 -0.66 -9.79 -11.58
CA ASP A 14 0.08 -9.14 -12.66
C ASP A 14 -0.29 -7.66 -12.81
N ALA A 15 -1.58 -7.31 -12.65
CA ALA A 15 -2.04 -5.93 -12.72
C ALA A 15 -1.56 -5.11 -11.50
N LEU A 16 -1.54 -5.73 -10.31
CA LEU A 16 -1.00 -5.10 -9.11
C LEU A 16 0.51 -4.89 -9.19
N ASP A 17 1.24 -5.88 -9.68
CA ASP A 17 2.70 -5.82 -9.90
C ASP A 17 3.05 -4.71 -10.89
N ALA A 18 2.34 -4.65 -12.03
CA ALA A 18 2.52 -3.59 -13.01
C ALA A 18 2.22 -2.19 -12.43
N LYS A 19 1.22 -2.06 -11.55
CA LYS A 19 0.94 -0.80 -10.86
C LYS A 19 2.06 -0.43 -9.88
N ALA A 20 2.51 -1.38 -9.06
CA ALA A 20 3.60 -1.16 -8.12
C ALA A 20 4.88 -0.74 -8.84
N GLN A 21 5.20 -1.37 -9.97
CA GLN A 21 6.35 -0.99 -10.78
C GLN A 21 6.25 0.45 -11.30
N ARG A 22 5.09 0.88 -11.81
CA ARG A 22 4.89 2.29 -12.23
C ARG A 22 5.16 3.28 -11.11
N ILE A 23 4.66 3.00 -9.90
CA ILE A 23 4.90 3.86 -8.72
C ILE A 23 6.40 3.98 -8.43
N LEU A 24 7.14 2.87 -8.51
CA LEU A 24 8.58 2.86 -8.25
C LEU A 24 9.40 3.52 -9.37
N ASP A 25 8.98 3.34 -10.62
CA ASP A 25 9.62 3.98 -11.80
C ASP A 25 9.49 5.51 -11.74
N ASP A 26 8.34 6.01 -11.30
CA ASP A 26 8.06 7.45 -11.17
C ASP A 26 8.72 8.09 -9.93
N ALA A 27 9.24 7.27 -8.99
CA ALA A 27 9.82 7.73 -7.74
C ALA A 27 11.16 7.01 -7.42
N PRO A 28 12.19 7.15 -8.28
CA PRO A 28 13.46 6.47 -8.10
C PRO A 28 14.13 6.84 -6.77
N GLY A 29 14.52 5.82 -6.00
CA GLY A 29 15.15 5.99 -4.69
C GLY A 29 14.18 6.28 -3.53
N PHE A 30 12.87 6.30 -3.79
CA PHE A 30 11.87 6.36 -2.73
C PHE A 30 11.63 4.96 -2.15
N VAL A 31 11.32 4.92 -0.85
CA VAL A 31 11.02 3.70 -0.12
C VAL A 31 9.71 3.86 0.64
N PHE A 32 8.94 2.78 0.74
CA PHE A 32 7.85 2.67 1.70
C PHE A 32 8.43 2.33 3.07
N SER A 33 8.01 3.06 4.10
CA SER A 33 8.40 2.81 5.49
C SER A 33 7.16 2.72 6.39
N PRO A 34 7.09 1.75 7.33
CA PRO A 34 6.00 1.67 8.30
C PRO A 34 5.91 2.93 9.16
N ALA A 35 4.72 3.53 9.24
CA ALA A 35 4.43 4.68 10.08
C ALA A 35 3.64 4.25 11.33
N GLY A 36 4.25 3.37 12.13
CA GLY A 36 3.66 2.80 13.34
C GLY A 36 3.45 1.29 13.27
N PRO A 37 2.79 0.70 14.27
CA PRO A 37 2.59 -0.74 14.35
C PRO A 37 1.49 -1.22 13.40
N VAL A 38 1.64 -2.45 12.93
CA VAL A 38 0.54 -3.20 12.30
C VAL A 38 -0.58 -3.38 13.33
N ARG A 39 -1.82 -3.13 12.90
CA ARG A 39 -3.04 -3.43 13.68
C ARG A 39 -3.83 -4.52 12.97
N VAL A 40 -4.44 -5.40 13.76
CA VAL A 40 -5.25 -6.51 13.26
C VAL A 40 -6.55 -6.56 14.03
N ASN A 41 -7.66 -6.78 13.32
CA ASN A 41 -8.96 -7.11 13.89
C ASN A 41 -9.63 -8.17 13.03
N GLN A 42 -9.71 -9.41 13.52
CA GLN A 42 -10.17 -10.56 12.75
C GLN A 42 -9.36 -10.71 11.44
N ASP A 43 -10.04 -10.67 10.30
CA ASP A 43 -9.52 -10.76 8.94
C ASP A 43 -9.09 -9.41 8.37
N LEU A 44 -9.14 -8.33 9.16
CA LEU A 44 -8.68 -7.00 8.77
C LEU A 44 -7.28 -6.72 9.31
N GLY A 45 -6.35 -6.39 8.41
CA GLY A 45 -5.05 -5.80 8.70
C GLY A 45 -5.03 -4.30 8.37
N TYR A 46 -4.29 -3.53 9.16
CA TYR A 46 -4.08 -2.10 8.95
C TYR A 46 -2.60 -1.77 9.15
N LEU A 47 -2.04 -0.96 8.24
CA LEU A 47 -0.72 -0.37 8.42
C LEU A 47 -0.68 1.04 7.80
N ALA A 48 -0.38 2.03 8.62
CA ALA A 48 0.02 3.35 8.14
C ALA A 48 1.44 3.28 7.59
N TRP A 49 1.71 4.02 6.52
CA TRP A 49 2.99 4.04 5.83
C TRP A 49 3.37 5.45 5.39
N ALA A 50 4.65 5.62 5.12
CA ALA A 50 5.24 6.83 4.55
C ALA A 50 6.03 6.46 3.29
N PHE A 51 5.97 7.31 2.28
CA PHE A 51 6.69 7.13 1.00
C PHE A 51 7.53 8.38 0.70
N GLY A 52 8.83 8.18 0.48
CA GLY A 52 9.79 9.26 0.28
C GLY A 52 11.22 8.75 0.09
N PRO A 53 12.20 9.62 -0.19
CA PRO A 53 13.61 9.23 -0.34
C PRO A 53 14.12 8.41 0.85
N GLU A 54 14.97 7.42 0.58
CA GLU A 54 15.60 6.65 1.65
C GLU A 54 16.37 7.55 2.64
N GLY A 55 16.04 7.44 3.93
CA GLY A 55 16.62 8.28 5.00
C GLY A 55 16.16 9.75 5.00
N GLY A 56 15.31 10.14 4.05
CA GLY A 56 14.75 11.49 3.92
C GLY A 56 13.36 11.67 4.55
N PRO A 57 12.83 12.90 4.54
CA PRO A 57 11.45 13.15 4.94
C PRO A 57 10.48 12.48 3.95
N ALA A 58 9.33 12.04 4.47
CA ALA A 58 8.27 11.52 3.62
C ALA A 58 7.70 12.61 2.72
N VAL A 59 7.37 12.22 1.49
CA VAL A 59 6.73 13.08 0.49
C VAL A 59 5.24 12.79 0.42
N VAL A 60 4.84 11.54 0.63
CA VAL A 60 3.44 11.09 0.68
C VAL A 60 3.24 10.23 1.92
N ARG A 61 2.07 10.29 2.55
CA ARG A 61 1.66 9.26 3.51
C ARG A 61 0.28 8.74 3.24
N GLY A 62 0.07 7.57 3.79
CA GLY A 62 -1.20 6.90 3.72
C GLY A 62 -1.26 5.73 4.66
N LEU A 63 -2.27 4.92 4.43
CA LEU A 63 -2.49 3.66 5.13
C LEU A 63 -3.13 2.67 4.19
N ASP A 64 -2.82 1.41 4.42
CA ASP A 64 -3.48 0.29 3.76
C ASP A 64 -4.34 -0.46 4.76
N ILE A 65 -5.55 -0.81 4.33
CA ILE A 65 -6.44 -1.76 4.98
C ILE A 65 -6.48 -3.01 4.12
N ALA A 66 -5.96 -4.12 4.61
CA ALA A 66 -5.99 -5.42 3.95
C ALA A 66 -7.11 -6.29 4.54
N LEU A 67 -7.94 -6.90 3.70
CA LEU A 67 -8.88 -7.95 4.09
C LEU A 67 -8.34 -9.30 3.64
N ILE A 68 -8.23 -10.22 4.58
CA ILE A 68 -7.65 -11.55 4.41
C ILE A 68 -8.75 -12.55 4.04
N GLU A 69 -8.52 -13.32 2.98
CA GLU A 69 -9.40 -14.38 2.50
C GLU A 69 -8.57 -15.63 2.28
N ASP A 70 -8.99 -16.75 2.86
CA ASP A 70 -8.29 -18.05 2.79
C ASP A 70 -6.78 -17.97 3.15
N GLY A 71 -6.46 -17.13 4.14
CA GLY A 71 -5.08 -16.93 4.62
C GLY A 71 -4.20 -16.04 3.72
N LEU A 72 -4.77 -15.42 2.68
CA LEU A 72 -4.08 -14.53 1.75
C LEU A 72 -4.72 -13.14 1.75
N ILE A 73 -3.99 -12.12 1.29
CA ILE A 73 -4.59 -10.80 1.06
C ILE A 73 -5.56 -10.89 -0.12
N GLY A 74 -6.85 -10.82 0.17
CA GLY A 74 -7.92 -10.87 -0.83
C GLY A 74 -8.23 -9.48 -1.40
N ARG A 75 -8.26 -8.46 -0.53
CA ARG A 75 -8.53 -7.06 -0.89
C ARG A 75 -7.60 -6.10 -0.14
N VAL A 76 -7.20 -4.99 -0.78
CA VAL A 76 -6.55 -3.84 -0.12
C VAL A 76 -7.24 -2.56 -0.51
N TYR A 77 -7.41 -1.68 0.47
CA TYR A 77 -7.85 -0.30 0.30
C TYR A 77 -6.75 0.62 0.81
N THR A 78 -6.25 1.49 -0.07
CA THR A 78 -5.24 2.51 0.26
C THR A 78 -5.93 3.85 0.43
N LEU A 79 -5.64 4.53 1.53
CA LEU A 79 -6.06 5.91 1.77
C LEU A 79 -4.82 6.79 1.87
N LEU A 80 -4.81 7.90 1.14
CA LEU A 80 -3.80 8.95 1.28
C LEU A 80 -4.23 9.94 2.36
N THR A 81 -3.30 10.40 3.19
CA THR A 81 -3.59 11.30 4.32
C THR A 81 -2.91 12.66 4.21
N ASP A 82 -1.84 12.75 3.42
CA ASP A 82 -1.01 13.93 3.22
C ASP A 82 -0.03 13.73 2.05
#